data_AF-A0AAD0XEG6-F1
#
_entry.id   AF-A0AAD0XEG6-F1
#
_cell.length_a   1.000
_cell.length_b   1.000
_cell.length_c   1.000
_cell.angle_alpha   90.00
_cell.angle_beta   90.00
_cell.angle_gamma   90.00
#
_symmetry.space_group_name_H-M   'P 1'
#
loop_
_entity.id
_entity.type
_entity.pdbx_description
1 polymer ?
#
loop_
_entity_poly.entity_id
_entity_poly.type
_entity_poly.pdbx_seq_one_letter_code
_entity_poly.pdbx_strand_id
1 'polypeptide(L)'
;MHKYLLFVFLIMSSRCWAVDPFEDFHEYGQLSDEEIHELHKGEMLYGDTEFGLILSKGNTNSTSFKFRGNLYQDFENWRNQFKLDTLYKRDQNEDTGQTDVTADRIFVSAQGNYKVGVKNSSFFIYGDYEEDKFSGLDYKSTVATGYGARVYQGVKNKVDIDIGPGLYRSVADDESEVSEEDENKTGYLVRIAMQWERLVSKRTRFNQDVSIEQSLSGLNSRLKSETALISQVIGAVSLKFAYMYRYNSKPEDDNLKYDSELSATLVYSF
;
A
#
# COMPACT_ATOMS: atom_id res chain seq x y z
N MET A 1 4.24 17.36 25.68
CA MET A 1 5.64 17.00 25.32
C MET A 1 5.57 16.12 24.08
N HIS A 2 5.71 16.69 22.88
CA HIS A 2 5.66 15.94 21.62
C HIS A 2 6.97 15.19 21.38
N LYS A 3 6.91 13.85 21.32
CA LYS A 3 8.04 13.01 20.87
C LYS A 3 7.81 12.65 19.40
N TYR A 4 8.50 13.34 18.51
CA TYR A 4 8.64 12.94 17.11
C TYR A 4 9.43 11.63 17.04
N LEU A 5 8.79 10.54 16.60
CA LEU A 5 9.47 9.29 16.27
C LEU A 5 10.01 9.40 14.83
N LEU A 6 11.25 9.88 14.71
CA LEU A 6 12.02 9.89 13.47
C LEU A 6 12.37 8.44 13.08
N PHE A 7 11.63 7.85 12.14
CA PHE A 7 12.07 6.64 11.46
C PHE A 7 13.09 7.01 10.37
N VAL A 8 14.37 6.96 10.74
CA VAL A 8 15.49 7.07 9.80
C VAL A 8 15.83 5.66 9.32
N PHE A 9 15.34 5.27 8.14
CA PHE A 9 15.93 4.16 7.39
C PHE A 9 17.06 4.70 6.54
N LEU A 10 18.27 4.70 7.09
CA LEU A 10 19.50 5.03 6.37
C LEU A 10 20.22 3.72 6.03
N ILE A 11 20.03 3.22 4.81
CA ILE A 11 20.97 2.26 4.22
C ILE A 11 21.71 3.01 3.12
N MET A 12 22.83 3.61 3.53
CA MET A 12 23.85 4.11 2.61
C MET A 12 24.57 2.92 1.97
N SER A 13 24.51 2.84 0.64
CA SER A 13 25.71 2.50 -0.13
C SER A 13 25.70 3.28 -1.43
N SER A 14 26.63 4.21 -1.55
CA SER A 14 26.85 5.04 -2.72
C SER A 14 27.43 4.23 -3.89
N ARG A 15 26.79 4.30 -5.06
CA ARG A 15 27.34 4.86 -6.30
C ARG A 15 26.20 5.11 -7.29
N CYS A 16 25.97 6.39 -7.55
CA CYS A 16 25.01 6.92 -8.51
C CYS A 16 25.42 6.54 -9.93
N TRP A 17 24.60 5.73 -10.60
CA TRP A 17 24.46 5.64 -12.06
C TRP A 17 22.97 5.50 -12.31
N ALA A 18 22.26 6.62 -12.39
CA ALA A 18 20.87 6.62 -12.85
C ALA A 18 20.89 6.20 -14.32
N VAL A 19 20.31 5.04 -14.61
CA VAL A 19 19.95 4.62 -15.97
C VAL A 19 18.80 5.53 -16.43
N ASP A 20 18.64 5.70 -17.74
CA ASP A 20 17.79 6.70 -18.37
C ASP A 20 16.32 6.60 -17.86
N PRO A 21 15.80 7.58 -17.10
CA PRO A 21 14.55 7.50 -16.33
C PRO A 21 13.26 7.54 -17.20
N PHE A 22 13.37 7.23 -18.49
CA PHE A 22 12.28 7.32 -19.46
C PHE A 22 11.97 5.99 -20.18
N GLU A 23 12.76 4.93 -19.97
CA GLU A 23 12.61 3.65 -20.68
C GLU A 23 11.54 2.73 -20.04
N ASP A 24 11.49 2.69 -18.71
CA ASP A 24 10.77 1.66 -17.93
C ASP A 24 9.26 1.62 -18.14
N PHE A 25 8.64 2.77 -18.38
CA PHE A 25 7.19 2.82 -18.50
C PHE A 25 6.67 2.38 -19.87
N HIS A 26 7.53 2.40 -20.89
CA HIS A 26 7.18 1.77 -22.16
C HIS A 26 7.16 0.24 -22.05
N GLU A 27 7.80 -0.32 -21.03
CA GLU A 27 8.01 -1.76 -20.84
C GLU A 27 7.10 -2.41 -19.79
N TYR A 28 6.58 -1.62 -18.83
CA TYR A 28 5.50 -2.02 -17.92
C TYR A 28 4.20 -2.33 -18.70
N GLY A 29 4.05 -3.58 -19.14
CA GLY A 29 3.02 -3.91 -20.14
C GLY A 29 3.48 -4.84 -21.24
N GLN A 30 4.78 -4.92 -21.46
CA GLN A 30 5.41 -5.63 -22.57
C GLN A 30 6.40 -6.69 -22.09
N LEU A 31 7.06 -6.47 -20.94
CA LEU A 31 8.04 -7.37 -20.35
C LEU A 31 7.47 -8.18 -19.17
N SER A 32 7.98 -9.39 -18.98
CA SER A 32 7.74 -10.21 -17.79
C SER A 32 8.48 -9.64 -16.57
N ASP A 33 8.10 -9.99 -15.35
CA ASP A 33 8.81 -9.52 -14.14
C ASP A 33 10.24 -10.04 -14.08
N GLU A 34 10.53 -11.20 -14.68
CA GLU A 34 11.92 -11.67 -14.82
C GLU A 34 12.71 -10.70 -15.70
N GLU A 35 12.11 -10.16 -16.76
CA GLU A 35 12.75 -9.19 -17.64
C GLU A 35 12.85 -7.79 -17.00
N ILE A 36 11.83 -7.31 -16.27
CA ILE A 36 11.91 -6.05 -15.49
C ILE A 36 12.99 -6.16 -14.40
N HIS A 37 13.06 -7.28 -13.69
CA HIS A 37 14.11 -7.47 -12.68
C HIS A 37 15.49 -7.71 -13.27
N GLU A 38 15.61 -8.26 -14.49
CA GLU A 38 16.89 -8.29 -15.20
C GLU A 38 17.27 -6.90 -15.74
N LEU A 39 16.29 -6.07 -16.16
CA LEU A 39 16.50 -4.69 -16.61
C LEU A 39 17.02 -3.82 -15.46
N HIS A 40 16.40 -3.93 -14.28
CA HIS A 40 16.72 -3.15 -13.08
C HIS A 40 17.68 -3.87 -12.13
N LYS A 41 18.31 -4.94 -12.59
CA LYS A 41 19.21 -5.75 -11.77
C LYS A 41 20.43 -4.92 -11.37
N GLY A 42 20.52 -4.61 -10.07
CA GLY A 42 21.60 -3.78 -9.54
C GLY A 42 21.32 -2.28 -9.55
N GLU A 43 20.12 -1.85 -9.97
CA GLU A 43 19.65 -0.50 -9.68
C GLU A 43 19.39 -0.32 -8.19
N MET A 44 19.64 0.89 -7.70
CA MET A 44 19.47 1.20 -6.28
C MET A 44 17.98 1.27 -5.89
N LEU A 45 17.15 1.92 -6.72
CA LEU A 45 15.73 2.15 -6.51
C LEU A 45 15.04 2.42 -7.86
N TYR A 46 13.89 1.78 -8.10
CA TYR A 46 12.93 2.14 -9.15
C TYR A 46 11.53 2.19 -8.53
N GLY A 47 10.57 2.84 -9.19
CA GLY A 47 9.23 2.87 -8.62
C GLY A 47 8.22 3.78 -9.29
N ASP A 48 7.17 4.06 -8.54
CA ASP A 48 6.08 4.91 -8.97
C ASP A 48 5.62 5.85 -7.86
N THR A 49 5.16 7.03 -8.27
CA THR A 49 4.52 8.01 -7.41
C THR A 49 3.18 8.37 -8.03
N GLU A 50 2.13 8.28 -7.22
CA GLU A 50 0.75 8.53 -7.59
C GLU A 50 0.26 9.78 -6.88
N PHE A 51 -0.33 10.69 -7.66
CA PHE A 51 -0.94 11.93 -7.20
C PHE A 51 -2.40 11.96 -7.63
N GLY A 52 -3.29 12.17 -6.66
CA GLY A 52 -4.74 12.22 -6.86
C GLY A 52 -5.35 13.47 -6.25
N LEU A 53 -6.10 14.23 -7.06
CA LEU A 53 -7.05 15.23 -6.59
C LEU A 53 -8.44 14.78 -7.01
N ILE A 54 -9.28 14.43 -6.04
CA ILE A 54 -10.66 14.02 -6.30
C ILE A 54 -11.56 15.17 -5.83
N LEU A 55 -12.25 15.79 -6.79
CA LEU A 55 -13.27 16.79 -6.54
C LEU A 55 -14.63 16.13 -6.82
N SER A 56 -15.42 15.89 -5.79
CA SER A 56 -16.77 15.34 -5.92
C SER A 56 -17.79 16.39 -5.53
N LYS A 57 -18.67 16.72 -6.48
CA LYS A 57 -19.76 17.70 -6.33
C LYS A 57 -21.09 16.95 -6.32
N GLY A 58 -21.89 17.12 -5.27
CA GLY A 58 -23.15 16.42 -5.01
C GLY A 58 -23.83 17.03 -3.78
N ASN A 59 -24.55 16.27 -2.95
CA ASN A 59 -25.18 16.77 -1.70
C ASN A 59 -24.17 17.32 -0.66
N THR A 60 -22.87 17.13 -0.88
CA THR A 60 -21.77 17.66 -0.07
C THR A 60 -20.58 17.85 -1.01
N ASN A 61 -19.91 19.00 -0.95
CA ASN A 61 -18.74 19.25 -1.78
C ASN A 61 -17.52 18.61 -1.11
N SER A 62 -16.92 17.60 -1.74
CA SER A 62 -15.78 16.89 -1.18
C SER A 62 -14.52 17.13 -2.00
N THR A 63 -13.42 17.44 -1.30
CA THR A 63 -12.09 17.58 -1.88
C THR A 63 -11.15 16.60 -1.20
N SER A 64 -10.64 15.64 -1.96
CA SER A 64 -9.64 14.68 -1.48
C SER A 64 -8.31 14.90 -2.16
N PHE A 65 -7.26 14.96 -1.37
CA PHE A 65 -5.87 14.88 -1.80
C PHE A 65 -5.32 13.51 -1.44
N LYS A 66 -4.69 12.86 -2.41
CA LYS A 66 -4.09 11.54 -2.26
C LYS A 66 -2.70 11.55 -2.84
N PHE A 67 -1.76 11.03 -2.06
CA PHE A 67 -0.39 10.85 -2.51
C PHE A 67 0.09 9.47 -2.11
N ARG A 68 0.65 8.73 -3.07
CA ARG A 68 1.23 7.42 -2.85
C ARG A 68 2.61 7.35 -3.48
N GLY A 69 3.52 6.69 -2.79
CA GLY A 69 4.83 6.33 -3.31
C GLY A 69 5.04 4.84 -3.16
N ASN A 70 5.60 4.21 -4.18
CA ASN A 70 5.90 2.80 -4.22
C ASN A 70 7.30 2.62 -4.79
N LEU A 71 8.22 2.20 -3.95
CA LEU A 71 9.63 2.06 -4.28
C LEU A 71 10.01 0.59 -4.20
N TYR A 72 10.82 0.18 -5.15
CA TYR A 72 11.32 -1.18 -5.27
C TYR A 72 12.83 -1.16 -5.32
N GLN A 73 13.40 -2.26 -4.83
CA GLN A 73 14.82 -2.52 -4.90
C GLN A 73 15.01 -4.01 -5.14
N ASP A 74 15.60 -4.36 -6.28
CA ASP A 74 15.88 -5.75 -6.64
C ASP A 74 17.40 -6.00 -6.62
N PHE A 75 17.83 -6.67 -5.56
CA PHE A 75 19.17 -7.19 -5.38
C PHE A 75 19.24 -8.67 -5.77
N GLU A 76 20.48 -9.19 -5.88
CA GLU A 76 20.72 -10.60 -6.23
C GLU A 76 19.89 -11.58 -5.41
N ASN A 77 19.84 -11.40 -4.09
CA ASN A 77 19.14 -12.29 -3.15
C ASN A 77 17.88 -11.68 -2.53
N TRP A 78 17.62 -10.39 -2.70
CA TRP A 78 16.55 -9.69 -2.01
C TRP A 78 15.72 -8.85 -2.98
N ARG A 79 14.41 -8.89 -2.80
CA ARG A 79 13.48 -7.93 -3.42
C ARG A 79 12.76 -7.17 -2.33
N ASN A 80 13.03 -5.88 -2.24
CA ASN A 80 12.41 -5.01 -1.26
C ASN A 80 11.35 -4.13 -1.92
N GLN A 81 10.28 -3.84 -1.19
CA GLN A 81 9.23 -2.91 -1.57
C GLN A 81 8.93 -1.99 -0.38
N PHE A 82 8.82 -0.70 -0.66
CA PHE A 82 8.43 0.33 0.29
C PHE A 82 7.21 1.06 -0.24
N LYS A 83 6.16 1.18 0.56
CA LYS A 83 4.94 1.90 0.19
C LYS A 83 4.67 3.02 1.18
N LEU A 84 4.21 4.14 0.67
CA LEU A 84 3.63 5.26 1.38
C LEU A 84 2.25 5.53 0.75
N ASP A 85 1.20 5.64 1.55
CA ASP A 85 -0.16 6.00 1.12
C ASP A 85 -0.71 7.05 2.08
N THR A 86 -0.97 8.25 1.56
CA THR A 86 -1.52 9.37 2.32
C THR A 86 -2.84 9.79 1.71
N LEU A 87 -3.83 10.05 2.57
CA LEU A 87 -5.14 10.52 2.17
C LEU A 87 -5.56 11.66 3.10
N TYR A 88 -5.95 12.78 2.51
CA TYR A 88 -6.55 13.90 3.20
C TYR A 88 -7.85 14.31 2.51
N LYS A 89 -8.97 14.29 3.22
CA LYS A 89 -10.29 14.63 2.69
C LYS A 89 -10.96 15.70 3.52
N ARG A 90 -11.54 16.67 2.83
CA ARG A 90 -12.42 17.68 3.40
C ARG A 90 -13.77 17.64 2.73
N ASP A 91 -14.80 17.63 3.54
CA ASP A 91 -16.19 17.71 3.10
C ASP A 91 -16.76 19.05 3.56
N GLN A 92 -17.41 19.75 2.63
CA GLN A 92 -18.11 21.00 2.88
C GLN A 92 -19.60 20.74 2.89
N ASN A 93 -20.23 21.06 4.02
CA ASN A 93 -21.66 21.00 4.20
C ASN A 93 -22.34 22.08 3.34
N GLU A 94 -23.28 21.69 2.47
CA GLU A 94 -23.96 22.62 1.56
C GLU A 94 -24.92 23.58 2.28
N ASP A 95 -25.48 23.17 3.43
CA ASP A 95 -26.45 23.97 4.18
C ASP A 95 -25.77 25.03 5.06
N THR A 96 -24.61 24.70 5.66
CA THR A 96 -23.91 25.60 6.60
C THR A 96 -22.67 26.27 5.99
N GLY A 97 -22.18 25.77 4.85
CA GLY A 97 -20.94 26.21 4.22
C GLY A 97 -19.66 25.84 5.01
N GLN A 98 -19.80 25.17 6.16
CA GLN A 98 -18.68 24.74 7.00
C GLN A 98 -17.91 23.62 6.31
N THR A 99 -16.59 23.61 6.50
CA THR A 99 -15.68 22.62 5.93
C THR A 99 -15.06 21.83 7.05
N ASP A 100 -15.32 20.53 7.07
CA ASP A 100 -14.82 19.60 8.07
C ASP A 100 -13.82 18.63 7.43
N VAL A 101 -12.75 18.30 8.16
CA VAL A 101 -11.85 17.23 7.76
C VAL A 101 -12.56 15.92 8.07
N THR A 102 -12.65 15.03 7.08
CA THR A 102 -13.37 13.75 7.21
C THR A 102 -12.49 12.53 6.97
N ALA A 103 -11.28 12.72 6.45
CA ALA A 103 -10.24 11.70 6.45
C ALA A 103 -8.85 12.35 6.54
N ASP A 104 -8.00 11.81 7.38
CA ASP A 104 -6.58 12.17 7.47
C ASP A 104 -5.82 10.90 7.90
N ARG A 105 -5.16 10.29 6.92
CA ARG A 105 -4.54 8.98 7.06
C ARG A 105 -3.18 8.95 6.43
N ILE A 106 -2.22 8.37 7.15
CA ILE A 106 -0.90 8.01 6.65
C ILE A 106 -0.67 6.52 6.87
N PHE A 107 -0.26 5.83 5.81
CA PHE A 107 0.10 4.41 5.83
C PHE A 107 1.48 4.24 5.23
N VAL A 108 2.35 3.52 5.93
CA VAL A 108 3.69 3.18 5.48
C VAL A 108 3.86 1.67 5.62
N SER A 109 4.45 1.02 4.62
CA SER A 109 4.84 -0.39 4.72
C SER A 109 6.18 -0.67 4.06
N ALA A 110 6.88 -1.67 4.58
CA ALA A 110 8.08 -2.22 3.98
C ALA A 110 7.95 -3.75 3.91
N GLN A 111 8.30 -4.34 2.77
CA GLN A 111 8.38 -5.79 2.58
C GLN A 111 9.73 -6.15 1.98
N GLY A 112 10.47 -7.04 2.63
CA GLY A 112 11.68 -7.65 2.09
C GLY A 112 11.41 -9.11 1.75
N ASN A 113 11.70 -9.52 0.53
CA ASN A 113 11.52 -10.89 0.04
C ASN A 113 12.89 -11.49 -0.27
N TYR A 114 13.33 -12.44 0.53
CA TYR A 114 14.56 -13.20 0.30
C TYR A 114 14.30 -14.30 -0.72
N LYS A 115 14.94 -14.22 -1.88
CA LYS A 115 14.82 -15.20 -2.95
C LYS A 115 15.43 -16.51 -2.48
N VAL A 116 14.62 -17.57 -2.41
CA VAL A 116 15.15 -18.90 -2.07
C VAL A 116 15.61 -19.59 -3.35
N GLY A 117 16.53 -20.55 -3.25
CA GLY A 117 17.06 -21.31 -4.40
C GLY A 117 16.03 -22.16 -5.17
N VAL A 118 14.74 -22.04 -4.82
CA VAL A 118 13.60 -22.58 -5.56
C VAL A 118 13.03 -21.44 -6.41
N LYS A 119 12.92 -21.66 -7.72
CA LYS A 119 12.36 -20.67 -8.65
C LYS A 119 11.00 -20.20 -8.14
N ASN A 120 10.75 -18.89 -8.23
CA ASN A 120 9.46 -18.27 -7.93
C ASN A 120 9.02 -18.33 -6.46
N SER A 121 9.96 -18.52 -5.55
CA SER A 121 9.69 -18.62 -4.11
C SER A 121 10.55 -17.65 -3.32
N SER A 122 10.02 -17.19 -2.19
CA SER A 122 10.75 -16.32 -1.28
C SER A 122 10.30 -16.49 0.17
N PHE A 123 11.19 -16.14 1.10
CA PHE A 123 10.77 -15.84 2.47
C PHE A 123 10.57 -14.34 2.59
N PHE A 124 9.41 -13.91 3.09
CA PHE A 124 9.13 -12.50 3.27
C PHE A 124 9.22 -12.08 4.73
N ILE A 125 9.64 -10.83 4.94
CA ILE A 125 9.40 -10.06 6.15
C ILE A 125 8.65 -8.80 5.75
N TYR A 126 7.58 -8.49 6.47
CA TYR A 126 6.68 -7.38 6.19
C TYR A 126 6.43 -6.60 7.47
N GLY A 127 6.39 -5.28 7.35
CA GLY A 127 5.98 -4.37 8.40
C GLY A 127 5.10 -3.25 7.85
N ASP A 128 4.04 -2.89 8.57
CA ASP A 128 3.28 -1.67 8.33
C ASP A 128 2.99 -0.86 9.57
N TYR A 129 2.72 0.41 9.32
CA TYR A 129 2.33 1.42 10.26
C TYR A 129 1.22 2.28 9.64
N GLU A 130 0.14 2.50 10.37
CA GLU A 130 -0.99 3.32 9.94
C GLU A 130 -1.44 4.24 11.09
N GLU A 131 -1.50 5.53 10.82
CA GLU A 131 -2.22 6.51 11.63
C GLU A 131 -3.45 6.94 10.83
N ASP A 132 -4.60 6.99 11.49
CA ASP A 132 -5.86 7.46 10.91
C ASP A 132 -6.62 8.20 12.00
N LYS A 133 -6.73 9.53 11.87
CA LYS A 133 -7.31 10.41 12.90
C LYS A 133 -8.78 10.12 13.19
N PHE A 134 -9.46 9.39 12.30
CA PHE A 134 -10.87 9.03 12.47
C PHE A 134 -11.04 7.58 12.94
N SER A 135 -9.93 6.89 13.22
CA SER A 135 -9.95 5.50 13.65
C SER A 135 -10.02 5.30 15.15
N GLY A 136 -10.00 6.37 15.97
CA GLY A 136 -9.90 6.39 17.45
C GLY A 136 -8.71 5.63 18.03
N LEU A 137 -7.74 5.31 17.18
CA LEU A 137 -6.44 4.79 17.54
C LEU A 137 -5.41 5.86 17.18
N ASP A 138 -4.44 6.09 18.06
CA ASP A 138 -3.25 6.90 17.74
C ASP A 138 -2.51 6.24 16.56
N TYR A 139 -2.26 4.93 16.66
CA TYR A 139 -1.73 4.16 15.55
C TYR A 139 -2.03 2.66 15.64
N LYS A 140 -1.86 1.99 14.51
CA LYS A 140 -1.77 0.54 14.42
C LYS A 140 -0.60 0.11 13.56
N SER A 141 -0.04 -1.05 13.87
CA SER A 141 1.10 -1.62 13.18
C SER A 141 0.99 -3.12 13.10
N THR A 142 1.54 -3.68 12.03
CA THR A 142 1.63 -5.12 11.84
C THR A 142 3.04 -5.50 11.44
N VAL A 143 3.56 -6.59 11.99
CA VAL A 143 4.79 -7.23 11.54
C VAL A 143 4.46 -8.67 11.21
N ALA A 144 4.76 -9.10 9.98
CA ALA A 144 4.49 -10.46 9.54
C ALA A 144 5.71 -11.05 8.84
N THR A 145 5.83 -12.36 8.87
CA THR A 145 6.84 -13.09 8.10
C THR A 145 6.26 -14.41 7.64
N GLY A 146 6.78 -14.95 6.55
CA GLY A 146 6.29 -16.21 6.04
C GLY A 146 6.88 -16.55 4.69
N TYR A 147 6.11 -17.30 3.93
CA TYR A 147 6.52 -17.79 2.62
C TYR A 147 5.66 -17.14 1.53
N GLY A 148 6.36 -16.66 0.50
CA GLY A 148 5.79 -16.06 -0.69
C GLY A 148 6.10 -16.92 -1.90
N ALA A 149 5.15 -17.05 -2.80
CA ALA A 149 5.37 -17.74 -4.07
C ALA A 149 4.59 -17.12 -5.21
N ARG A 150 5.19 -17.14 -6.40
CA ARG A 150 4.48 -16.92 -7.65
C ARG A 150 3.77 -18.19 -8.07
N VAL A 151 2.48 -18.23 -7.79
CA VAL A 151 1.64 -19.40 -8.07
C VAL A 151 1.25 -19.51 -9.53
N TYR A 152 1.25 -18.40 -10.26
CA TYR A 152 0.95 -18.39 -11.69
C TYR A 152 1.80 -17.37 -12.44
N GLN A 153 2.41 -17.80 -13.53
CA GLN A 153 3.05 -16.93 -14.51
C GLN A 153 2.72 -17.40 -15.92
N GLY A 154 1.90 -16.61 -16.61
CA GLY A 154 1.63 -16.74 -18.03
C GLY A 154 2.20 -15.55 -18.81
N VAL A 155 1.95 -15.53 -20.12
CA VAL A 155 2.44 -14.46 -21.01
C VAL A 155 1.93 -13.07 -20.61
N LYS A 156 0.71 -12.99 -20.07
CA LYS A 156 0.03 -11.73 -19.73
C LYS A 156 -0.42 -11.64 -18.29
N ASN A 157 -0.20 -12.65 -17.47
CA ASN A 157 -0.78 -12.76 -16.14
C ASN A 157 0.27 -13.23 -15.15
N LYS A 158 0.31 -12.60 -13.99
CA LYS A 158 1.19 -12.98 -12.88
C LYS A 158 0.37 -12.94 -11.60
N VAL A 159 0.49 -13.98 -10.78
CA VAL A 159 -0.16 -14.04 -9.47
C VAL A 159 0.86 -14.45 -8.43
N ASP A 160 1.10 -13.55 -7.50
CA ASP A 160 1.97 -13.72 -6.35
C ASP A 160 1.10 -13.85 -5.09
N ILE A 161 1.45 -14.78 -4.20
CA ILE A 161 0.76 -15.02 -2.94
C ILE A 161 1.78 -15.10 -1.81
N ASP A 162 1.51 -14.37 -0.74
CA ASP A 162 2.27 -14.40 0.50
C ASP A 162 1.37 -14.88 1.64
N ILE A 163 1.88 -15.80 2.47
CA ILE A 163 1.16 -16.26 3.65
C ILE A 163 2.12 -16.45 4.84
N GLY A 164 1.71 -15.99 6.01
CA GLY A 164 2.51 -16.16 7.21
C GLY A 164 1.89 -15.65 8.50
N PRO A 165 2.43 -16.06 9.65
CA PRO A 165 2.08 -15.49 10.95
C PRO A 165 2.56 -14.04 11.06
N GLY A 166 1.92 -13.28 11.95
CA GLY A 166 2.34 -11.95 12.30
C GLY A 166 1.88 -11.51 13.70
N LEU A 167 2.35 -10.34 14.08
CA LEU A 167 2.01 -9.62 15.29
C LEU A 167 1.27 -8.34 14.90
N TYR A 168 0.18 -8.08 15.60
CA TYR A 168 -0.58 -6.86 15.53
C TYR A 168 -0.34 -6.05 16.78
N ARG A 169 -0.18 -4.73 16.63
CA ARG A 169 -0.17 -3.79 17.75
C ARG A 169 -1.01 -2.57 17.43
N SER A 170 -1.88 -2.16 18.35
CA SER A 170 -2.61 -0.90 18.27
C SER A 170 -2.53 -0.14 19.59
N VAL A 171 -2.46 1.18 19.48
CA VAL A 171 -2.48 2.10 20.61
C VAL A 171 -3.71 3.00 20.49
N ALA A 172 -4.51 3.09 21.54
CA ALA A 172 -5.67 3.96 21.61
C ALA A 172 -5.24 5.44 21.61
N ASP A 173 -6.09 6.32 21.11
CA ASP A 173 -5.85 7.76 21.19
C ASP A 173 -5.91 8.24 22.66
N ASP A 174 -5.10 9.23 23.05
CA ASP A 174 -5.06 9.79 24.41
C ASP A 174 -6.42 10.41 24.81
N GLU A 175 -7.25 10.81 23.83
CA GLU A 175 -8.60 11.34 24.06
C GLU A 175 -9.66 10.25 24.27
N SER A 176 -9.30 8.97 24.15
CA SER A 176 -10.20 7.83 24.30
C SER A 176 -10.43 7.50 25.77
N GLU A 177 -11.69 7.38 26.23
CA GLU A 177 -12.02 6.91 27.58
C GLU A 177 -11.88 5.37 27.70
N VAL A 178 -10.66 4.85 27.55
CA VAL A 178 -10.35 3.41 27.69
C VAL A 178 -9.55 3.12 28.96
N SER A 179 -9.64 1.88 29.44
CA SER A 179 -8.84 1.44 30.58
C SER A 179 -7.35 1.35 30.23
N GLU A 180 -6.44 1.48 31.22
CA GLU A 180 -4.98 1.34 30.99
C GLU A 180 -4.61 -0.01 30.33
N GLU A 181 -5.40 -1.07 30.55
CA GLU A 181 -5.21 -2.38 29.90
C GLU A 181 -5.64 -2.39 28.43
N ASP A 182 -6.51 -1.46 28.02
CA ASP A 182 -7.02 -1.32 26.65
C ASP A 182 -6.25 -0.31 25.80
N GLU A 183 -5.41 0.54 26.41
CA GLU A 183 -4.60 1.55 25.71
C GLU A 183 -3.62 0.94 24.72
N ASN A 184 -3.01 -0.20 25.02
CA ASN A 184 -2.00 -0.83 24.16
C ASN A 184 -2.27 -2.32 23.98
N LYS A 185 -2.82 -2.68 22.83
CA LYS A 185 -3.21 -4.06 22.50
C LYS A 185 -2.18 -4.67 21.58
N THR A 186 -1.62 -5.81 21.99
CA THR A 186 -0.74 -6.63 21.14
C THR A 186 -1.36 -8.02 20.98
N GLY A 187 -1.31 -8.58 19.78
CA GLY A 187 -1.84 -9.92 19.51
C GLY A 187 -1.24 -10.57 18.28
N TYR A 188 -1.66 -11.81 18.04
CA TYR A 188 -1.20 -12.60 16.91
C TYR A 188 -2.21 -12.53 15.77
N LEU A 189 -1.72 -12.57 14.54
CA LEU A 189 -2.52 -12.65 13.32
C LEU A 189 -1.94 -13.65 12.33
N VAL A 190 -2.75 -14.01 11.35
CA VAL A 190 -2.30 -14.63 10.10
C VAL A 190 -2.52 -13.63 8.99
N ARG A 191 -1.45 -13.38 8.23
CA ARG A 191 -1.47 -12.50 7.06
C ARG A 191 -1.47 -13.32 5.78
N ILE A 192 -2.36 -12.96 4.86
CA ILE A 192 -2.40 -13.45 3.48
C ILE A 192 -2.38 -12.24 2.57
N ALA A 193 -1.47 -12.17 1.60
CA ALA A 193 -1.56 -11.23 0.50
C ALA A 193 -1.57 -11.94 -0.84
N MET A 194 -2.26 -11.33 -1.79
CA MET A 194 -2.28 -11.73 -3.18
C MET A 194 -2.08 -10.48 -4.03
N GLN A 195 -1.19 -10.59 -5.02
CA GLN A 195 -1.02 -9.58 -6.05
C GLN A 195 -1.26 -10.25 -7.40
N TRP A 196 -2.26 -9.77 -8.13
CA TRP A 196 -2.54 -10.22 -9.49
C TRP A 196 -2.32 -9.06 -10.45
N GLU A 197 -1.36 -9.26 -11.35
CA GLU A 197 -1.08 -8.38 -12.46
C GLU A 197 -1.55 -9.02 -13.77
N ARG A 198 -2.27 -8.26 -14.59
CA ARG A 198 -2.67 -8.68 -15.93
C ARG A 198 -2.45 -7.59 -16.97
N LEU A 199 -1.73 -7.93 -18.03
CA LEU A 199 -1.58 -7.11 -19.22
C LEU A 199 -2.84 -7.18 -20.08
N VAL A 200 -3.58 -6.08 -20.13
CA VAL A 200 -4.80 -5.95 -20.94
C VAL A 200 -4.43 -5.56 -22.38
N SER A 201 -3.53 -4.59 -22.52
CA SER A 201 -2.97 -4.12 -23.78
C SER A 201 -1.49 -3.77 -23.59
N LYS A 202 -0.79 -3.35 -24.67
CA LYS A 202 0.61 -2.89 -24.56
C LYS A 202 0.80 -1.69 -23.63
N ARG A 203 -0.25 -0.89 -23.41
CA ARG A 203 -0.23 0.34 -22.62
C ARG A 203 -1.15 0.29 -21.41
N THR A 204 -1.83 -0.85 -21.18
CA THR A 204 -2.88 -0.95 -20.17
C THR A 204 -2.70 -2.21 -19.37
N ARG A 205 -2.67 -2.02 -18.06
CA ARG A 205 -2.50 -3.08 -17.08
C ARG A 205 -3.61 -3.05 -16.05
N PHE A 206 -4.06 -4.23 -15.69
CA PHE A 206 -4.96 -4.47 -14.59
C PHE A 206 -4.16 -4.98 -13.39
N ASN A 207 -4.41 -4.40 -12.23
CA ASN A 207 -3.81 -4.81 -10.97
C ASN A 207 -4.93 -5.12 -9.97
N GLN A 208 -4.77 -6.22 -9.25
CA GLN A 208 -5.61 -6.58 -8.11
C GLN A 208 -4.70 -6.92 -6.94
N ASP A 209 -4.67 -6.04 -5.95
CA ASP A 209 -3.96 -6.26 -4.70
C ASP A 209 -4.98 -6.61 -3.62
N VAL A 210 -4.76 -7.70 -2.88
CA VAL A 210 -5.59 -8.11 -1.74
C VAL A 210 -4.68 -8.43 -0.58
N SER A 211 -4.98 -7.89 0.60
CA SER A 211 -4.33 -8.26 1.85
C SER A 211 -5.37 -8.53 2.92
N ILE A 212 -5.27 -9.67 3.58
CA ILE A 212 -6.11 -10.11 4.68
C ILE A 212 -5.22 -10.36 5.88
N GLU A 213 -5.58 -9.77 7.00
CA GLU A 213 -4.92 -9.95 8.28
C GLU A 213 -5.97 -10.38 9.29
N GLN A 214 -6.02 -11.68 9.53
CA GLN A 214 -6.98 -12.29 10.42
C GLN A 214 -6.37 -12.38 11.82
N SER A 215 -6.96 -11.67 12.78
CA SER A 215 -6.55 -11.77 14.18
C SER A 215 -6.87 -13.15 14.74
N LEU A 216 -5.91 -13.72 15.46
CA LEU A 216 -6.05 -14.96 16.23
C LEU A 216 -6.27 -14.69 17.72
N SER A 217 -6.00 -13.46 18.18
CA SER A 217 -6.15 -13.03 19.58
C SER A 217 -7.46 -12.32 19.85
N GLY A 218 -8.41 -12.32 18.91
CA GLY A 218 -9.68 -11.61 19.03
C GLY A 218 -9.57 -10.09 18.88
N LEU A 219 -8.40 -9.56 18.50
CA LEU A 219 -8.20 -8.15 18.12
C LEU A 219 -8.77 -7.83 16.72
N ASN A 220 -8.60 -6.60 16.24
CA ASN A 220 -9.09 -6.18 14.93
C ASN A 220 -8.49 -7.02 13.78
N SER A 221 -9.32 -7.41 12.83
CA SER A 221 -8.93 -8.06 11.58
C SER A 221 -9.14 -7.09 10.42
N ARG A 222 -8.16 -7.02 9.52
CA ARG A 222 -8.11 -6.05 8.42
C ARG A 222 -8.21 -6.76 7.09
N LEU A 223 -9.01 -6.24 6.16
CA LEU A 223 -8.96 -6.62 4.75
C LEU A 223 -8.83 -5.34 3.92
N LYS A 224 -7.88 -5.36 2.98
CA LYS A 224 -7.71 -4.32 1.96
C LYS A 224 -7.72 -4.99 0.60
N SER A 225 -8.47 -4.41 -0.32
CA SER A 225 -8.57 -4.87 -1.71
C SER A 225 -8.51 -3.65 -2.61
N GLU A 226 -7.51 -3.59 -3.51
CA GLU A 226 -7.41 -2.57 -4.53
C GLU A 226 -7.54 -3.22 -5.90
N THR A 227 -8.56 -2.81 -6.64
CA THR A 227 -8.72 -3.13 -8.05
C THR A 227 -8.35 -1.91 -8.87
N ALA A 228 -7.32 -1.99 -9.71
CA ALA A 228 -6.84 -0.86 -10.49
C ALA A 228 -6.69 -1.19 -11.98
N LEU A 229 -7.00 -0.21 -12.82
CA LEU A 229 -6.67 -0.19 -14.23
C LEU A 229 -5.74 1.00 -14.49
N ILE A 230 -4.51 0.70 -14.91
CA ILE A 230 -3.45 1.67 -15.16
C ILE A 230 -3.23 1.73 -16.66
N SER A 231 -3.33 2.93 -17.24
CA SER A 231 -3.11 3.15 -18.67
C SER A 231 -2.05 4.22 -18.89
N GLN A 232 -1.00 3.86 -19.61
CA GLN A 232 0.04 4.79 -20.05
C GLN A 232 -0.55 5.82 -21.00
N VAL A 233 -0.32 7.10 -20.68
CA VAL A 233 -0.74 8.24 -21.50
C VAL A 233 0.42 8.74 -22.33
N ILE A 234 1.53 9.08 -21.68
CA ILE A 234 2.72 9.62 -22.34
C ILE A 234 3.99 9.34 -21.53
N GLY A 235 5.00 8.73 -22.16
CA GLY A 235 6.26 8.39 -21.50
C GLY A 235 6.02 7.68 -20.16
N ALA A 236 6.63 8.22 -19.10
CA ALA A 236 6.51 7.77 -17.72
C ALA A 236 5.17 8.08 -17.01
N VAL A 237 4.22 8.75 -17.68
CA VAL A 237 2.97 9.21 -17.08
C VAL A 237 1.79 8.32 -17.47
N SER A 238 1.05 7.89 -16.46
CA SER A 238 -0.14 7.06 -16.56
C SER A 238 -1.34 7.63 -15.85
N LEU A 239 -2.52 7.22 -16.29
CA LEU A 239 -3.76 7.38 -15.55
C LEU A 239 -4.10 6.06 -14.86
N LYS A 240 -4.39 6.12 -13.56
CA LYS A 240 -4.85 4.98 -12.76
C LYS A 240 -6.27 5.23 -12.31
N PHE A 241 -7.14 4.31 -12.68
CA PHE A 241 -8.50 4.22 -12.13
C PHE A 241 -8.50 3.09 -11.12
N ALA A 242 -8.80 3.38 -9.85
CA ALA A 242 -8.75 2.39 -8.79
C ALA A 242 -10.02 2.40 -7.93
N TYR A 243 -10.48 1.21 -7.59
CA TYR A 243 -11.49 0.93 -6.59
C TYR A 243 -10.81 0.28 -5.39
N MET A 244 -10.84 0.94 -4.25
CA MET A 244 -10.32 0.45 -2.98
C MET A 244 -11.48 0.03 -2.10
N TYR A 245 -11.40 -1.16 -1.52
CA TYR A 245 -12.31 -1.67 -0.51
C TYR A 245 -11.53 -2.02 0.76
N ARG A 246 -11.95 -1.45 1.88
CA ARG A 246 -11.34 -1.68 3.19
C ARG A 246 -12.38 -2.23 4.14
N TYR A 247 -11.98 -3.19 4.97
CA TYR A 247 -12.82 -3.76 6.01
C TYR A 247 -12.04 -3.89 7.31
N ASN A 248 -12.68 -3.49 8.41
CA ASN A 248 -12.21 -3.65 9.78
C ASN A 248 -13.28 -4.41 10.58
N SER A 249 -12.88 -5.47 11.28
CA SER A 249 -13.83 -6.27 12.06
C SER A 249 -14.32 -5.56 13.32
N LYS A 250 -13.45 -4.71 13.89
CA LYS A 250 -13.66 -3.94 15.12
C LYS A 250 -13.29 -2.47 14.87
N PRO A 251 -14.10 -1.70 14.13
CA PRO A 251 -13.96 -0.26 14.09
C PRO A 251 -14.38 0.33 15.44
N GLU A 252 -13.98 1.58 15.70
CA GLU A 252 -14.48 2.36 16.84
C GLU A 252 -16.00 2.56 16.80
N ASP A 253 -16.55 2.93 17.95
CA ASP A 253 -17.98 3.21 18.07
C ASP A 253 -18.39 4.31 17.07
N ASP A 254 -19.56 4.14 16.47
CA ASP A 254 -20.11 4.93 15.34
C ASP A 254 -19.46 4.79 13.96
N ASN A 255 -18.34 4.05 13.81
CA ASN A 255 -17.72 3.81 12.50
C ASN A 255 -18.26 2.57 11.79
N LEU A 256 -18.38 2.66 10.44
CA LEU A 256 -18.75 1.52 9.61
C LEU A 256 -17.61 0.50 9.53
N LYS A 257 -17.98 -0.79 9.46
CA LYS A 257 -17.01 -1.89 9.31
C LYS A 257 -16.31 -1.92 7.95
N TYR A 258 -16.83 -1.21 6.97
CA TYR A 258 -16.27 -1.18 5.62
C TYR A 258 -16.29 0.22 5.05
N ASP A 259 -15.31 0.49 4.18
CA ASP A 259 -15.15 1.72 3.43
C ASP A 259 -14.80 1.38 1.97
N SER A 260 -15.24 2.21 1.04
CA SER A 260 -14.96 2.04 -0.38
C SER A 260 -14.64 3.37 -1.05
N GLU A 261 -13.58 3.40 -1.83
CA GLU A 261 -13.10 4.61 -2.51
C GLU A 261 -12.94 4.34 -4.01
N LEU A 262 -13.53 5.19 -4.84
CA LEU A 262 -13.25 5.27 -6.27
C LEU A 262 -12.31 6.44 -6.52
N SER A 263 -11.23 6.19 -7.25
CA SER A 263 -10.21 7.20 -7.51
C SER A 263 -9.75 7.17 -8.96
N ALA A 264 -9.43 8.36 -9.47
CA ALA A 264 -8.77 8.58 -10.74
C ALA A 264 -7.53 9.44 -10.47
N THR A 265 -6.35 8.88 -10.66
CA THR A 265 -5.08 9.48 -10.26
C THR A 265 -4.07 9.47 -11.40
N LEU A 266 -3.10 10.37 -11.32
CA LEU A 266 -1.96 10.41 -12.23
C LEU A 266 -0.81 9.65 -11.56
N VAL A 267 -0.18 8.75 -12.28
CA VAL A 267 0.97 7.97 -11.82
C VAL A 267 2.17 8.36 -12.66
N TYR A 268 3.26 8.73 -12.01
CA TYR A 268 4.56 8.92 -12.62
C TYR A 268 5.51 7.84 -12.15
N SER A 269 6.27 7.27 -13.06
CA SER A 269 7.17 6.17 -12.75
C SER A 269 8.55 6.40 -13.31
N PHE A 270 9.55 5.87 -12.62
CA PHE A 270 10.94 6.21 -12.79
C PHE A 270 11.84 5.08 -12.30
#